data_AF-A0A2M8WM43-F1
#
_entry.id   AF-A0A2M8WM43-F1
#
_cell.length_a   1.000
_cell.length_b   1.000
_cell.length_c   1.000
_cell.angle_alpha   90.00
_cell.angle_beta   90.00
_cell.angle_gamma   90.00
#
_symmetry.space_group_name_H-M   'P 1'
#
loop_
_entity.id
_entity.type
_entity.pdbx_description
1 polymer ?
#
loop_
_entity_poly.entity_id
_entity_poly.type
_entity_poly.pdbx_seq_one_letter_code
_entity_poly.pdbx_strand_id
1 'polypeptide(L)'
;MGNNYPEWASAAAEFLSRNLPRAMDRPGWNDMASTAYQIGCMSLVKLGFADTTEWGAIPKDHPERPETLPRWDDICISVLWLAAQQNKLSYRLQDGSVLPRRIGNGFVMVRKDAPPPATPNIAARFGLGPALAQSEVERLLDQLGLVADGAWTKEAVFVLWRTSPKSWALDYTSDKRFLDSVQKAVASVPDEFASEISKLIVITDDDIDALINRHAEMIDQAREKYGPKARLGEIPSHEQAQRSLEFSRRNELDWLFFRRWRIDDGWLSDKEASRAIEIFHDRLAISMRKAVLRRLHPTKPSFFE
;
A
#
# COMPACT_ATOMS: atom_id res chain seq x y z
N MET A 1 -29.55 -12.59 17.39
CA MET A 1 -29.09 -13.36 16.21
C MET A 1 -27.58 -13.25 16.17
N GLY A 2 -26.88 -14.39 16.06
CA GLY A 2 -25.46 -14.52 16.44
C GLY A 2 -24.53 -13.50 15.79
N ASN A 3 -23.85 -12.73 16.62
CA ASN A 3 -22.91 -11.66 16.29
C ASN A 3 -21.53 -12.22 15.87
N ASN A 4 -21.51 -13.36 15.17
CA ASN A 4 -20.27 -14.05 14.83
C ASN A 4 -19.65 -13.39 13.61
N TYR A 5 -18.48 -12.78 13.80
CA TYR A 5 -17.60 -12.41 12.70
C TYR A 5 -17.27 -13.64 11.84
N PRO A 6 -17.05 -13.48 10.52
CA PRO A 6 -16.39 -14.53 9.75
C PRO A 6 -15.06 -14.89 10.40
N GLU A 7 -14.71 -16.18 10.39
CA GLU A 7 -13.52 -16.69 11.08
C GLU A 7 -12.25 -15.96 10.65
N TRP A 8 -12.11 -15.67 9.35
CA TRP A 8 -10.97 -14.93 8.81
C TRP A 8 -10.83 -13.52 9.39
N ALA A 9 -11.94 -12.84 9.67
CA ALA A 9 -11.95 -11.45 10.14
C ALA A 9 -11.48 -11.38 11.60
N SER A 10 -11.97 -12.30 12.43
CA SER A 10 -11.50 -12.45 13.83
C SER A 10 -10.04 -12.86 13.88
N ALA A 11 -9.63 -13.84 13.07
CA ALA A 11 -8.25 -14.31 13.03
C ALA A 11 -7.27 -13.20 12.60
N ALA A 12 -7.66 -12.41 11.58
CA ALA A 12 -6.89 -11.25 11.15
C ALA A 12 -6.80 -10.19 12.27
N ALA A 13 -7.92 -9.84 12.92
CA ALA A 13 -7.91 -8.88 14.03
C ALA A 13 -7.02 -9.35 15.20
N GLU A 14 -7.10 -10.64 15.57
CA GLU A 14 -6.27 -11.22 16.64
C GLU A 14 -4.78 -11.20 16.27
N PHE A 15 -4.44 -11.47 15.01
CA PHE A 15 -3.06 -11.36 14.54
C PHE A 15 -2.56 -9.90 14.56
N LEU A 16 -3.32 -8.96 14.00
CA LEU A 16 -2.96 -7.55 13.95
C LEU A 16 -2.77 -6.97 15.35
N SER A 17 -3.73 -7.18 16.25
CA SER A 17 -3.70 -6.67 17.63
C SER A 17 -2.50 -7.16 18.46
N ARG A 18 -2.03 -8.39 18.20
CA ARG A 18 -0.85 -8.96 18.87
C ARG A 18 0.48 -8.52 18.27
N ASN A 19 0.50 -8.15 16.99
CA ASN A 19 1.73 -7.89 16.24
C ASN A 19 1.99 -6.42 15.94
N LEU A 20 0.99 -5.56 16.13
CA LEU A 20 1.17 -4.12 16.08
C LEU A 20 1.96 -3.64 17.31
N PRO A 21 2.89 -2.69 17.15
CA PRO A 21 3.64 -2.15 18.28
C PRO A 21 2.70 -1.40 19.22
N ARG A 22 2.80 -1.72 20.51
CA ARG A 22 2.06 -1.02 21.57
C ARG A 22 2.65 0.37 21.77
N ALA A 23 1.78 1.34 22.04
CA ALA A 23 2.25 2.65 22.47
C ALA A 23 2.81 2.55 23.90
N MET A 24 3.94 3.21 24.17
CA MET A 24 4.65 3.11 25.45
C MET A 24 4.11 4.06 26.52
N ASP A 25 3.56 5.19 26.08
CA ASP A 25 3.15 6.34 26.91
C ASP A 25 1.63 6.55 26.93
N ARG A 26 0.87 5.71 26.23
CA ARG A 26 -0.58 5.84 26.04
C ARG A 26 -1.22 4.49 25.70
N PRO A 27 -2.56 4.35 25.83
CA PRO A 27 -3.25 3.13 25.43
C PRO A 27 -3.15 2.84 23.91
N GLY A 28 -3.29 1.56 23.55
CA GLY A 28 -3.43 1.13 22.16
C GLY A 28 -2.11 0.85 21.44
N TRP A 29 -2.13 1.09 20.13
CA TRP A 29 -1.04 0.83 19.20
C TRP A 29 -0.53 2.13 18.58
N ASN A 30 0.77 2.21 18.35
CA ASN A 30 1.42 3.34 17.71
C ASN A 30 1.82 2.96 16.29
N ASP A 31 1.37 3.68 15.28
CA ASP A 31 1.67 3.34 13.90
C ASP A 31 3.13 3.63 13.49
N MET A 32 3.86 4.38 14.33
CA MET A 32 5.26 4.81 14.14
C MET A 32 5.53 5.46 12.77
N ALA A 33 4.51 6.04 12.13
CA ALA A 33 4.54 6.49 10.74
C ALA A 33 5.05 5.42 9.74
N SER A 34 4.86 4.14 10.07
CA SER A 34 5.25 2.99 9.24
C SER A 34 4.05 2.48 8.46
N THR A 35 4.19 2.35 7.14
CA THR A 35 3.11 1.91 6.24
C THR A 35 2.39 0.65 6.74
N ALA A 36 3.14 -0.39 7.13
CA ALA A 36 2.55 -1.66 7.56
C ALA A 36 1.77 -1.52 8.88
N TYR A 37 2.23 -0.67 9.80
CA TYR A 37 1.58 -0.47 11.09
C TYR A 37 0.37 0.46 10.98
N GLN A 38 0.45 1.50 10.14
CA GLN A 38 -0.66 2.39 9.80
C GLN A 38 -1.83 1.59 9.22
N ILE A 39 -1.55 0.79 8.19
CA ILE A 39 -2.58 -0.05 7.56
C ILE A 39 -3.11 -1.11 8.53
N GLY A 40 -2.27 -1.67 9.40
CA GLY A 40 -2.73 -2.57 10.46
C GLY A 40 -3.69 -1.90 11.45
N CYS A 41 -3.38 -0.66 11.88
CA CYS A 41 -4.28 0.12 12.75
C CYS A 41 -5.60 0.42 12.04
N MET A 42 -5.55 0.90 10.79
CA MET A 42 -6.73 1.16 9.96
C MET A 42 -7.59 -0.10 9.78
N SER A 43 -6.94 -1.27 9.64
CA SER A 43 -7.62 -2.56 9.51
C SER A 43 -8.37 -2.94 10.79
N LEU A 44 -7.77 -2.76 11.97
CA LEU A 44 -8.45 -2.99 13.24
C LEU A 44 -9.67 -2.07 13.42
N VAL A 45 -9.55 -0.80 13.01
CA VAL A 45 -10.66 0.16 13.05
C VAL A 45 -11.77 -0.27 12.10
N LYS A 46 -11.43 -0.59 10.85
CA LYS A 46 -12.43 -1.02 9.84
C LYS A 46 -13.06 -2.37 10.14
N LEU A 47 -12.36 -3.26 10.84
CA LEU A 47 -12.92 -4.50 11.37
C LEU A 47 -13.79 -4.28 12.61
N GLY A 48 -13.80 -3.08 13.21
CA GLY A 48 -14.63 -2.77 14.37
C GLY A 48 -14.03 -3.15 15.73
N PHE A 49 -12.72 -3.43 15.78
CA PHE A 49 -12.00 -3.81 17.00
C PHE A 49 -11.32 -2.62 17.70
N ALA A 50 -11.24 -1.47 17.03
CA ALA A 50 -10.51 -0.31 17.51
C ALA A 50 -11.15 1.00 17.05
N ASP A 51 -10.81 2.09 17.74
CA ASP A 51 -11.07 3.45 17.31
C ASP A 51 -9.79 4.12 16.79
N THR A 52 -9.95 4.99 15.79
CA THR A 52 -8.84 5.72 15.18
C THR A 52 -8.30 6.79 16.11
N THR A 53 -7.00 7.03 16.05
CA THR A 53 -6.32 8.12 16.78
C THR A 53 -5.30 8.79 15.87
N GLU A 54 -4.76 9.93 16.27
CA GLU A 54 -3.73 10.64 15.49
C GLU A 54 -2.39 9.89 15.40
N TRP A 55 -2.17 8.89 16.26
CA TRP A 55 -0.90 8.13 16.34
C TRP A 55 -1.05 6.65 15.99
N GLY A 56 -2.24 6.19 15.60
CA GLY A 56 -2.54 4.77 15.40
C GLY A 56 -3.98 4.43 15.78
N ALA A 57 -4.17 3.44 16.64
CA ALA A 57 -5.50 3.00 17.06
C ALA A 57 -5.55 2.57 18.53
N ILE A 58 -6.73 2.65 19.13
CA ILE A 58 -7.00 2.18 20.50
C ILE A 58 -8.03 1.05 20.48
N PRO A 59 -7.85 -0.04 21.25
CA PRO A 59 -8.82 -1.13 21.29
C PRO A 59 -10.15 -0.65 21.86
N LYS A 60 -11.26 -1.16 21.32
CA LYS A 60 -12.57 -1.05 21.94
C LYS A 60 -12.73 -2.06 23.06
N ASP A 61 -13.33 -1.66 24.17
CA ASP A 61 -13.71 -2.58 25.25
C ASP A 61 -14.70 -3.65 24.77
N HIS A 62 -15.56 -3.26 23.82
CA HIS A 62 -16.52 -4.12 23.17
C HIS A 62 -16.37 -3.99 21.64
N PRO A 63 -15.63 -4.90 20.98
CA PRO A 63 -15.56 -4.92 19.53
C PRO A 63 -16.96 -5.05 18.90
N GLU A 64 -17.24 -4.19 17.92
CA GLU A 64 -18.54 -4.07 17.28
C GLU A 64 -18.43 -4.47 15.81
N ARG A 65 -19.18 -5.48 15.39
CA ARG A 65 -19.16 -5.90 14.00
C ARG A 65 -19.65 -4.76 13.11
N PRO A 66 -18.85 -4.31 12.12
CA PRO A 66 -19.30 -3.28 11.19
C PRO A 66 -20.47 -3.83 10.36
N GLU A 67 -21.43 -2.95 10.05
CA GLU A 67 -22.59 -3.30 9.21
C GLU A 67 -22.15 -3.93 7.88
N THR A 68 -21.09 -3.35 7.29
CA THR A 68 -20.42 -3.91 6.12
C THR A 68 -18.97 -4.18 6.44
N LEU A 69 -18.54 -5.42 6.23
CA LEU A 69 -17.14 -5.81 6.45
C LEU A 69 -16.20 -5.13 5.44
N PRO A 70 -14.96 -4.83 5.87
CA PRO A 70 -13.94 -4.37 4.97
C PRO A 70 -13.66 -5.41 3.89
N ARG A 71 -13.07 -4.95 2.79
CA ARG A 71 -12.71 -5.86 1.71
C ARG A 71 -11.67 -6.89 2.20
N TRP A 72 -11.92 -8.16 1.87
CA TRP A 72 -11.05 -9.26 2.26
C TRP A 72 -9.62 -9.08 1.71
N ASP A 73 -9.49 -8.66 0.45
CA ASP A 73 -8.19 -8.47 -0.19
C ASP A 73 -7.35 -7.38 0.49
N ASP A 74 -7.98 -6.30 0.95
CA ASP A 74 -7.29 -5.24 1.72
C ASP A 74 -6.79 -5.74 3.09
N ILE A 75 -7.58 -6.56 3.79
CA ILE A 75 -7.16 -7.18 5.05
C ILE A 75 -5.99 -8.16 4.82
N CYS A 76 -6.02 -8.92 3.73
CA CYS A 76 -4.91 -9.76 3.32
C CYS A 76 -3.62 -8.95 3.12
N ILE A 77 -3.68 -7.77 2.49
CA ILE A 77 -2.51 -6.89 2.36
C ILE A 77 -2.00 -6.45 3.73
N SER A 78 -2.89 -6.00 4.62
CA SER A 78 -2.51 -5.61 5.98
C SER A 78 -1.77 -6.72 6.73
N VAL A 79 -2.28 -7.95 6.66
CA VAL A 79 -1.67 -9.12 7.30
C VAL A 79 -0.31 -9.43 6.70
N LEU A 80 -0.21 -9.49 5.37
CA LEU A 80 1.04 -9.79 4.66
C LEU A 80 2.13 -8.75 4.96
N TRP A 81 1.78 -7.46 4.93
CA TRP A 81 2.72 -6.38 5.19
C TRP A 81 3.18 -6.35 6.65
N LEU A 82 2.26 -6.53 7.61
CA LEU A 82 2.64 -6.61 9.02
C LEU A 82 3.52 -7.84 9.29
N ALA A 83 3.17 -9.00 8.75
CA ALA A 83 3.97 -10.22 8.91
C ALA A 83 5.37 -10.05 8.31
N ALA A 84 5.49 -9.43 7.15
CA ALA A 84 6.79 -9.13 6.54
C ALA A 84 7.59 -8.12 7.36
N GLN A 85 6.95 -7.04 7.82
CA GLN A 85 7.56 -6.01 8.66
C GLN A 85 8.12 -6.59 9.98
N GLN A 86 7.42 -7.57 10.57
CA GLN A 86 7.84 -8.27 11.78
C GLN A 86 8.80 -9.44 11.53
N ASN A 87 9.29 -9.63 10.29
CA ASN A 87 10.13 -10.77 9.86
C ASN A 87 9.48 -12.15 10.13
N LYS A 88 8.15 -12.21 10.20
CA LYS A 88 7.38 -13.45 10.35
C LYS A 88 6.98 -14.06 9.01
N LEU A 89 7.08 -13.28 7.94
CA LEU A 89 6.95 -13.70 6.55
C LEU A 89 8.15 -13.20 5.75
N SER A 90 8.76 -14.07 4.96
CA SER A 90 9.82 -13.72 4.03
C SER A 90 9.56 -14.31 2.66
N TYR A 91 9.42 -13.44 1.67
CA TYR A 91 9.38 -13.83 0.26
C TYR A 91 10.77 -14.26 -0.21
N ARG A 92 10.87 -15.44 -0.80
CA ARG A 92 12.13 -16.08 -1.21
C ARG A 92 12.33 -15.99 -2.71
N LEU A 93 13.59 -16.07 -3.15
CA LEU A 93 13.95 -16.29 -4.54
C LEU A 93 13.50 -17.70 -4.96
N GLN A 94 13.46 -17.99 -6.27
CA GLN A 94 12.98 -19.27 -6.78
C GLN A 94 13.81 -20.47 -6.30
N ASP A 95 15.10 -20.26 -6.03
CA ASP A 95 16.00 -21.25 -5.42
C ASP A 95 15.82 -21.38 -3.89
N GLY A 96 14.84 -20.69 -3.30
CA GLY A 96 14.56 -20.67 -1.86
C GLY A 96 15.43 -19.71 -1.06
N SER A 97 16.42 -19.06 -1.68
CA SER A 97 17.32 -18.13 -1.00
C SER A 97 16.67 -16.78 -0.69
N VAL A 98 17.37 -15.95 0.09
CA VAL A 98 16.90 -14.61 0.48
C VAL A 98 17.55 -13.57 -0.42
N LEU A 99 16.78 -12.58 -0.87
CA LEU A 99 17.34 -11.45 -1.60
C LEU A 99 18.40 -10.75 -0.72
N PRO A 100 19.65 -10.55 -1.20
CA PRO A 100 20.69 -9.96 -0.40
C PRO A 100 20.34 -8.54 0.05
N ARG A 101 20.61 -8.22 1.32
CA ARG A 101 20.36 -6.88 1.86
C ARG A 101 21.42 -5.92 1.32
N ARG A 102 20.99 -4.95 0.51
CA ARG A 102 21.83 -3.85 0.02
C ARG A 102 21.80 -2.68 1.01
N ILE A 103 22.97 -2.09 1.30
CA ILE A 103 23.10 -0.87 2.10
C ILE A 103 23.70 0.23 1.22
N GLY A 104 23.10 1.42 1.28
CA GLY A 104 23.53 2.58 0.51
C GLY A 104 23.57 2.30 -1.01
N ASN A 105 24.61 2.80 -1.68
CA ASN A 105 24.79 2.71 -3.13
C ASN A 105 25.27 1.33 -3.63
N GLY A 106 24.77 0.23 -3.05
CA GLY A 106 24.93 -1.12 -3.64
C GLY A 106 25.86 -2.09 -2.90
N PHE A 107 26.35 -1.77 -1.70
CA PHE A 107 27.10 -2.74 -0.91
C PHE A 107 26.17 -3.86 -0.43
N VAL A 108 26.53 -5.11 -0.71
CA VAL A 108 25.81 -6.29 -0.24
C VAL A 108 26.45 -6.75 1.07
N MET A 109 25.68 -6.73 2.16
CA MET A 109 26.13 -7.40 3.38
C MET A 109 25.78 -8.88 3.32
N VAL A 110 26.82 -9.71 3.27
CA VAL A 110 26.72 -11.15 3.46
C VAL A 110 27.43 -11.47 4.77
N ARG A 111 26.74 -12.15 5.69
CA ARG A 111 27.41 -12.70 6.87
C ARG A 111 28.34 -13.81 6.40
N LYS A 112 29.63 -13.67 6.68
CA LYS A 112 30.60 -14.76 6.54
C LYS A 112 30.14 -15.91 7.45
N ASP A 113 30.05 -17.12 6.88
CA ASP A 113 29.63 -18.34 7.58
C ASP A 113 28.18 -18.36 8.11
N ALA A 114 27.26 -17.64 7.46
CA ALA A 114 25.84 -17.75 7.80
C ALA A 114 25.32 -19.17 7.52
N PRO A 115 24.50 -19.76 8.41
CA PRO A 115 23.83 -21.01 8.11
C PRO A 115 22.95 -20.84 6.87
N PRO A 116 22.75 -21.90 6.07
CA PRO A 116 21.88 -21.85 4.91
C PRO A 116 20.48 -21.37 5.33
N PRO A 117 19.81 -20.57 4.47
CA PRO A 117 18.49 -20.05 4.80
C PRO A 117 17.51 -21.21 4.98
N ALA A 118 16.61 -21.08 5.97
CA ALA A 118 15.57 -22.06 6.19
C ALA A 118 14.70 -22.24 4.93
N THR A 119 14.43 -23.51 4.60
CA THR A 119 13.65 -23.94 3.44
C THR A 119 12.27 -23.29 3.45
N PRO A 120 11.79 -22.75 2.33
CA PRO A 120 10.42 -22.23 2.22
C PRO A 120 9.37 -23.29 2.61
N ASN A 121 8.39 -22.93 3.44
CA ASN A 121 7.23 -23.77 3.76
C ASN A 121 5.99 -23.43 2.92
N ILE A 122 6.03 -22.34 2.15
CA ILE A 122 5.00 -22.01 1.16
C ILE A 122 5.63 -22.11 -0.24
N ALA A 123 5.19 -23.09 -1.00
CA ALA A 123 5.69 -23.38 -2.33
C ALA A 123 5.17 -22.36 -3.38
N ALA A 124 6.00 -22.14 -4.40
CA ALA A 124 5.67 -21.36 -5.58
C ALA A 124 4.50 -22.01 -6.35
N ARG A 125 3.53 -21.20 -6.79
CA ARG A 125 2.36 -21.65 -7.58
C ARG A 125 1.73 -20.48 -8.31
N PHE A 126 1.06 -20.73 -9.44
CA PHE A 126 0.30 -19.72 -10.20
C PHE A 126 1.11 -18.47 -10.63
N GLY A 127 2.41 -18.65 -10.88
CA GLY A 127 3.32 -17.53 -11.22
C GLY A 127 3.80 -16.73 -10.01
N LEU A 128 3.45 -17.13 -8.78
CA LEU A 128 3.96 -16.57 -7.53
C LEU A 128 5.20 -17.35 -7.07
N GLY A 129 6.15 -16.66 -6.44
CA GLY A 129 7.36 -17.29 -5.91
C GLY A 129 7.16 -17.95 -4.54
N PRO A 130 8.17 -18.65 -4.02
CA PRO A 130 8.09 -19.31 -2.73
C PRO A 130 8.22 -18.31 -1.56
N ALA A 131 7.77 -18.71 -0.38
CA ALA A 131 7.93 -17.93 0.85
C ALA A 131 8.17 -18.82 2.07
N LEU A 132 8.78 -18.21 3.09
CA LEU A 132 8.87 -18.77 4.42
C LEU A 132 7.98 -17.97 5.37
N ALA A 133 7.06 -18.63 6.05
CA ALA A 133 6.21 -18.06 7.08
C ALA A 133 6.44 -18.78 8.42
N GLN A 134 6.37 -18.05 9.54
CA GLN A 134 6.24 -18.69 10.84
C GLN A 134 4.90 -19.43 10.94
N SER A 135 4.81 -20.49 11.76
CA SER A 135 3.63 -21.36 11.83
C SER A 135 2.32 -20.65 12.20
N GLU A 136 2.38 -19.54 12.94
CA GLU A 136 1.18 -18.70 13.18
C GLU A 136 0.73 -17.95 11.93
N VAL A 137 1.66 -17.44 11.13
CA VAL A 137 1.37 -16.71 9.89
C VAL A 137 0.89 -17.71 8.84
N GLU A 138 1.54 -18.85 8.70
CA GLU A 138 1.12 -19.90 7.76
C GLU A 138 -0.33 -20.33 8.01
N ARG A 139 -0.70 -20.61 9.27
CA ARG A 139 -2.09 -20.94 9.64
C ARG A 139 -3.07 -19.80 9.35
N LEU A 140 -2.67 -18.56 9.60
CA LEU A 140 -3.52 -17.41 9.28
C LEU A 140 -3.69 -17.23 7.76
N LEU A 141 -2.63 -17.43 6.98
CA LEU A 141 -2.71 -17.36 5.52
C LEU A 141 -3.60 -18.48 4.94
N ASP A 142 -3.61 -19.66 5.57
CA ASP A 142 -4.55 -20.74 5.26
C ASP A 142 -6.01 -20.35 5.59
N GLN A 143 -6.26 -19.80 6.79
CA GLN A 143 -7.58 -19.29 7.19
C GLN A 143 -8.09 -18.13 6.31
N LEU A 144 -7.17 -17.32 5.77
CA LEU A 144 -7.49 -16.27 4.81
C LEU A 144 -7.73 -16.83 3.40
N GLY A 145 -7.41 -18.10 3.13
CA GLY A 145 -7.51 -18.72 1.80
C GLY A 145 -6.40 -18.31 0.84
N LEU A 146 -5.30 -17.74 1.34
CA LEU A 146 -4.13 -17.37 0.54
C LEU A 146 -3.16 -18.55 0.34
N VAL A 147 -3.16 -19.49 1.27
CA VAL A 147 -2.35 -20.72 1.23
C VAL A 147 -3.28 -21.92 1.34
N ALA A 148 -2.96 -22.99 0.61
CA ALA A 148 -3.58 -24.30 0.77
C ALA A 148 -2.55 -25.37 0.40
N ASP A 149 -2.49 -26.46 1.18
CA ASP A 149 -1.54 -27.58 0.97
C ASP A 149 -0.09 -27.09 0.84
N GLY A 150 0.31 -26.14 1.69
CA GLY A 150 1.67 -25.59 1.72
C GLY A 150 2.06 -24.79 0.48
N ALA A 151 1.11 -24.20 -0.24
CA ALA A 151 1.39 -23.39 -1.43
C ALA A 151 0.39 -22.25 -1.62
N TRP A 152 0.77 -21.24 -2.41
CA TRP A 152 -0.14 -20.15 -2.76
C TRP A 152 -1.38 -20.61 -3.54
N THR A 153 -2.53 -20.03 -3.24
CA THR A 153 -3.80 -20.29 -3.94
C THR A 153 -3.97 -19.38 -5.16
N LYS A 154 -5.06 -19.57 -5.93
CA LYS A 154 -5.37 -18.70 -7.08
C LYS A 154 -5.82 -17.32 -6.60
N GLU A 155 -6.54 -17.28 -5.50
CA GLU A 155 -7.05 -16.09 -4.82
C GLU A 155 -5.90 -15.20 -4.33
N ALA A 156 -4.76 -15.80 -3.96
CA ALA A 156 -3.57 -15.07 -3.56
C ALA A 156 -2.90 -14.28 -4.69
N VAL A 157 -3.16 -14.61 -5.97
CA VAL A 157 -2.44 -14.02 -7.11
C VAL A 157 -2.61 -12.51 -7.14
N PHE A 158 -3.84 -12.00 -7.12
CA PHE A 158 -4.08 -10.57 -7.23
C PHE A 158 -3.73 -9.82 -5.95
N VAL A 159 -3.89 -10.44 -4.77
CA VAL A 159 -3.38 -9.89 -3.51
C VAL A 159 -1.86 -9.70 -3.59
N LEU A 160 -1.11 -10.70 -4.07
CA LEU A 160 0.34 -10.63 -4.15
C LEU A 160 0.86 -9.79 -5.32
N TRP A 161 0.04 -9.52 -6.34
CA TRP A 161 0.36 -8.48 -7.33
C TRP A 161 0.35 -7.07 -6.72
N ARG A 162 -0.58 -6.81 -5.78
CA ARG A 162 -0.65 -5.54 -5.05
C ARG A 162 0.56 -5.32 -4.14
N THR A 163 1.06 -6.40 -3.51
CA THR A 163 2.30 -6.33 -2.70
C THR A 163 3.57 -6.32 -3.56
N SER A 164 3.56 -7.04 -4.69
CA SER A 164 4.67 -7.23 -5.62
C SER A 164 6.03 -7.42 -4.94
N PRO A 165 6.25 -8.55 -4.23
CA PRO A 165 7.48 -8.77 -3.47
C PRO A 165 8.72 -8.64 -4.35
N LYS A 166 9.70 -7.84 -3.90
CA LYS A 166 10.93 -7.59 -4.65
C LYS A 166 11.69 -8.87 -5.02
N SER A 167 11.63 -9.90 -4.18
CA SER A 167 12.27 -11.19 -4.40
C SER A 167 11.73 -11.94 -5.64
N TRP A 168 10.54 -11.59 -6.14
CA TRP A 168 9.89 -12.33 -7.21
C TRP A 168 9.96 -11.65 -8.58
N ALA A 169 10.30 -10.35 -8.62
CA ALA A 169 10.35 -9.55 -9.85
C ALA A 169 9.12 -9.80 -10.76
N LEU A 170 7.92 -9.77 -10.17
CA LEU A 170 6.67 -10.06 -10.89
C LEU A 170 6.46 -9.05 -12.02
N ASP A 171 6.40 -9.54 -13.27
CA ASP A 171 5.91 -8.77 -14.41
C ASP A 171 4.47 -9.18 -14.74
N TYR A 172 3.52 -8.64 -13.99
CA TYR A 172 2.11 -8.77 -14.33
C TYR A 172 1.64 -7.78 -15.39
N THR A 173 2.47 -6.81 -15.80
CA THR A 173 2.05 -5.77 -16.75
C THR A 173 1.89 -6.30 -18.17
N SER A 174 2.55 -7.41 -18.47
CA SER A 174 2.42 -8.19 -19.71
C SER A 174 1.35 -9.28 -19.63
N ASP A 175 0.77 -9.54 -18.45
CA ASP A 175 -0.24 -10.60 -18.26
C ASP A 175 -1.56 -10.20 -18.90
N LYS A 176 -2.19 -11.14 -19.62
CA LYS A 176 -3.48 -10.92 -20.30
C LYS A 176 -4.55 -10.39 -19.35
N ARG A 177 -4.60 -10.87 -18.10
CA ARG A 177 -5.61 -10.45 -17.11
C ARG A 177 -5.43 -8.98 -16.73
N PHE A 178 -4.19 -8.52 -16.60
CA PHE A 178 -3.89 -7.11 -16.37
C PHE A 178 -4.27 -6.27 -17.58
N LEU A 179 -3.87 -6.68 -18.79
CA LEU A 179 -4.16 -5.96 -20.03
C LEU A 179 -5.67 -5.85 -20.30
N ASP A 180 -6.41 -6.94 -20.11
CA ASP A 180 -7.87 -6.96 -20.23
C ASP A 180 -8.52 -6.00 -19.19
N SER A 181 -7.97 -5.95 -17.96
CA SER A 181 -8.44 -5.05 -16.91
C SER A 181 -8.13 -3.57 -17.21
N VAL A 182 -6.96 -3.25 -17.79
CA VAL A 182 -6.65 -1.89 -18.30
C VAL A 182 -7.68 -1.47 -19.34
N GLN A 183 -7.98 -2.35 -20.29
CA GLN A 183 -8.90 -2.05 -21.38
C GLN A 183 -10.32 -1.77 -20.85
N LYS A 184 -10.78 -2.56 -19.87
CA LYS A 184 -12.03 -2.30 -19.15
C LYS A 184 -12.01 -0.97 -18.39
N ALA A 185 -10.97 -0.71 -17.61
CA ALA A 185 -10.85 0.51 -16.81
C ALA A 185 -10.88 1.79 -17.67
N VAL A 186 -10.23 1.76 -18.84
CA VAL A 186 -10.27 2.86 -19.82
C VAL A 186 -11.67 3.02 -20.41
N ALA A 187 -12.33 1.92 -20.77
CA ALA A 187 -13.64 1.96 -21.42
C ALA A 187 -14.79 2.34 -20.50
N SER A 188 -14.63 2.14 -19.18
CA SER A 188 -15.70 2.31 -18.19
C SER A 188 -15.36 3.32 -17.10
N VAL A 189 -14.46 4.27 -17.36
CA VAL A 189 -14.14 5.32 -16.39
C VAL A 189 -15.38 6.19 -16.12
N PRO A 190 -15.83 6.34 -14.87
CA PRO A 190 -16.92 7.25 -14.53
C PRO A 190 -16.56 8.71 -14.87
N ASP A 191 -17.54 9.49 -15.33
CA ASP A 191 -17.34 10.89 -15.74
C ASP A 191 -16.74 11.75 -14.63
N GLU A 192 -17.13 11.51 -13.38
CA GLU A 192 -16.57 12.20 -12.21
C GLU A 192 -15.05 11.95 -12.08
N PHE A 193 -14.60 10.71 -12.24
CA PHE A 193 -13.19 10.35 -12.15
C PHE A 193 -12.43 10.82 -13.38
N ALA A 194 -13.04 10.78 -14.57
CA ALA A 194 -12.45 11.33 -15.79
C ALA A 194 -12.23 12.86 -15.66
N SER A 195 -13.19 13.57 -15.05
CA SER A 195 -13.06 14.99 -14.74
C SER A 195 -11.96 15.27 -13.72
N GLU A 196 -11.91 14.49 -12.64
CA GLU A 196 -10.85 14.59 -11.62
C GLU A 196 -9.46 14.35 -12.22
N ILE A 197 -9.29 13.27 -12.99
CA ILE A 197 -8.04 12.96 -13.69
C ILE A 197 -7.64 14.12 -14.60
N SER A 198 -8.58 14.64 -15.39
CA SER A 198 -8.33 15.74 -16.33
C SER A 198 -7.86 17.01 -15.62
N LYS A 199 -8.36 17.30 -14.41
CA LYS A 199 -7.89 18.41 -13.58
C LYS A 199 -6.48 18.18 -13.05
N LEU A 200 -6.19 16.96 -12.57
CA LEU A 200 -4.91 16.64 -11.94
C LEU A 200 -3.72 16.64 -12.93
N ILE A 201 -3.96 16.33 -14.20
CA ILE A 201 -2.90 16.26 -15.23
C ILE A 201 -2.59 17.62 -15.90
N VAL A 202 -3.31 18.67 -15.50
CA VAL A 202 -3.08 20.04 -15.97
C VAL A 202 -2.42 20.80 -14.83
N ILE A 203 -1.21 21.29 -15.09
CA ILE A 203 -0.47 22.20 -14.21
C ILE A 203 -0.33 23.50 -15.00
N THR A 204 -0.82 24.60 -14.44
CA THR A 204 -0.73 25.93 -15.04
C THR A 204 0.43 26.72 -14.45
N ASP A 205 0.80 27.83 -15.11
CA ASP A 205 1.78 28.77 -14.54
C ASP A 205 1.29 29.36 -13.22
N ASP A 206 -0.03 29.59 -13.09
CA ASP A 206 -0.65 30.03 -11.82
C ASP A 206 -0.43 29.01 -10.68
N ASP A 207 -0.51 27.70 -10.95
CA ASP A 207 -0.21 26.67 -9.96
C ASP A 207 1.25 26.72 -9.51
N ILE A 208 2.16 26.97 -10.47
CA ILE A 208 3.61 27.05 -10.24
C ILE A 208 3.93 28.29 -9.40
N ASP A 209 3.44 29.45 -9.80
CA ASP A 209 3.61 30.72 -9.09
C ASP A 209 3.01 30.64 -7.68
N ALA A 210 1.83 30.02 -7.53
CA ALA A 210 1.23 29.82 -6.22
C ALA A 210 2.09 28.94 -5.30
N LEU A 211 2.75 27.90 -5.83
CA LEU A 211 3.69 27.08 -5.06
C LEU A 211 4.93 27.89 -4.66
N ILE A 212 5.53 28.61 -5.60
CA ILE A 212 6.73 29.45 -5.37
C ILE A 212 6.44 30.51 -4.30
N ASN A 213 5.32 31.22 -4.43
CA ASN A 213 4.89 32.25 -3.48
C ASN A 213 4.67 31.66 -2.09
N ARG A 214 3.99 30.51 -1.97
CA ARG A 214 3.82 29.82 -0.68
C ARG A 214 5.16 29.44 -0.05
N HIS A 215 6.12 28.97 -0.85
CA HIS A 215 7.46 28.68 -0.35
C HIS A 215 8.20 29.93 0.13
N ALA A 216 8.09 31.04 -0.60
CA ALA A 216 8.66 32.33 -0.20
C ALA A 216 8.05 32.79 1.14
N GLU A 217 6.72 32.77 1.27
CA GLU A 217 6.02 33.13 2.50
C GLU A 217 6.43 32.25 3.69
N MET A 218 6.52 30.92 3.51
CA MET A 218 6.98 30.02 4.56
C MET A 218 8.42 30.31 4.99
N ILE A 219 9.30 30.66 4.03
CA ILE A 219 10.69 31.01 4.32
C ILE A 219 10.75 32.33 5.09
N ASP A 220 9.96 33.34 4.72
CA ASP A 220 9.91 34.63 5.41
C ASP A 220 9.38 34.48 6.84
N GLN A 221 8.28 33.74 7.03
CA GLN A 221 7.74 33.43 8.35
C GLN A 221 8.74 32.65 9.23
N ALA A 222 9.45 31.67 8.65
CA ALA A 222 10.47 30.93 9.38
C ALA A 222 11.69 31.82 9.70
N ARG A 223 12.04 32.77 8.83
CA ARG A 223 13.13 33.73 9.06
C ARG A 223 12.79 34.68 10.21
N GLU A 224 11.54 35.13 10.29
CA GLU A 224 11.04 35.93 11.41
C GLU A 224 11.07 35.15 12.73
N LYS A 225 10.60 33.90 12.71
CA LYS A 225 10.52 33.05 13.91
C LYS A 225 11.87 32.56 14.44
N TYR A 226 12.79 32.18 13.55
CA TYR A 226 14.05 31.53 13.93
C TYR A 226 15.29 32.41 13.71
N GLY A 227 15.09 33.64 13.22
CA GLY A 227 16.13 34.65 13.03
C GLY A 227 16.91 34.54 11.72
N PRO A 228 17.74 35.55 11.41
CA PRO A 228 18.38 35.72 10.10
C PRO A 228 19.36 34.59 9.75
N LYS A 229 19.98 33.97 10.75
CA LYS A 229 20.98 32.90 10.59
C LYS A 229 20.35 31.49 10.46
N ALA A 230 19.03 31.37 10.46
CA ALA A 230 18.36 30.09 10.27
C ALA A 230 18.75 29.48 8.91
N ARG A 231 19.12 28.20 8.90
CA ARG A 231 19.34 27.43 7.67
C ARG A 231 17.98 27.01 7.14
N LEU A 232 17.39 27.83 6.27
CA LEU A 232 16.13 27.53 5.59
C LEU A 232 16.44 26.99 4.19
N GLY A 233 15.47 26.27 3.62
CA GLY A 233 15.53 25.85 2.22
C GLY A 233 15.52 27.04 1.26
N GLU A 234 15.76 26.77 -0.02
CA GLU A 234 15.68 27.77 -1.09
C GLU A 234 14.25 27.85 -1.64
N ILE A 235 13.89 29.03 -2.17
CA ILE A 235 12.67 29.17 -2.96
C ILE A 235 12.88 28.33 -4.24
N PRO A 236 11.96 27.41 -4.57
CA PRO A 236 12.14 26.55 -5.72
C PRO A 236 12.17 27.36 -7.01
N SER A 237 13.00 26.96 -7.96
CA SER A 237 12.92 27.46 -9.33
C SER A 237 11.61 27.01 -10.00
N HIS A 238 11.22 27.66 -11.09
CA HIS A 238 10.06 27.26 -11.88
C HIS A 238 10.07 25.76 -12.25
N GLU A 239 11.21 25.24 -12.71
CA GLU A 239 11.37 23.83 -13.06
C GLU A 239 11.23 22.91 -11.82
N GLN A 240 11.80 23.30 -10.68
CA GLN A 240 11.68 22.54 -9.44
C GLN A 240 10.23 22.52 -8.94
N ALA A 241 9.56 23.67 -8.96
CA ALA A 241 8.15 23.82 -8.60
C ALA A 241 7.26 22.96 -9.50
N GLN A 242 7.48 22.99 -10.82
CA GLN A 242 6.77 22.13 -11.77
C GLN A 242 6.94 20.65 -11.44
N ARG A 243 8.17 20.16 -11.23
CA ARG A 243 8.43 18.76 -10.87
C ARG A 243 7.80 18.36 -9.54
N SER A 244 7.81 19.26 -8.56
CA SER A 244 7.13 19.06 -7.27
C SER A 244 5.62 18.93 -7.43
N LEU A 245 5.00 19.75 -8.28
CA LEU A 245 3.58 19.65 -8.61
C LEU A 245 3.28 18.34 -9.35
N GLU A 246 4.07 17.97 -10.36
CA GLU A 246 3.90 16.68 -11.06
C GLU A 246 3.96 15.50 -10.09
N PHE A 247 4.90 15.52 -9.14
CA PHE A 247 4.96 14.50 -8.08
C PHE A 247 3.71 14.50 -7.19
N SER A 248 3.26 15.66 -6.72
CA SER A 248 2.05 15.77 -5.90
C SER A 248 0.82 15.25 -6.63
N ARG A 249 0.62 15.68 -7.88
CA ARG A 249 -0.53 15.28 -8.70
C ARG A 249 -0.50 13.81 -9.06
N ARG A 250 0.68 13.21 -9.31
CA ARG A 250 0.82 11.75 -9.46
C ARG A 250 0.39 11.01 -8.19
N ASN A 251 0.77 11.52 -7.02
CA ASN A 251 0.36 10.93 -5.75
C ASN A 251 -1.16 11.05 -5.55
N GLU A 252 -1.77 12.20 -5.87
CA GLU A 252 -3.24 12.37 -5.86
C GLU A 252 -3.94 11.37 -6.81
N LEU A 253 -3.39 11.16 -8.01
CA LEU A 253 -3.87 10.14 -8.94
C LEU A 253 -3.69 8.72 -8.38
N ASP A 254 -2.58 8.42 -7.70
CA ASP A 254 -2.37 7.12 -7.03
C ASP A 254 -3.47 6.89 -5.99
N TRP A 255 -3.81 7.90 -5.17
CA TRP A 255 -4.90 7.82 -4.18
C TRP A 255 -6.27 7.55 -4.81
N LEU A 256 -6.57 8.15 -5.96
CA LEU A 256 -7.80 7.86 -6.69
C LEU A 256 -7.89 6.36 -7.01
N PHE A 257 -6.82 5.76 -7.56
CA PHE A 257 -6.79 4.33 -7.88
C PHE A 257 -6.79 3.43 -6.62
N PHE A 258 -6.10 3.83 -5.54
CA PHE A 258 -6.11 3.09 -4.27
C PHE A 258 -7.52 2.96 -3.69
N ARG A 259 -8.32 4.01 -3.81
CA ARG A 259 -9.68 4.07 -3.24
C ARG A 259 -10.76 3.52 -4.17
N ARG A 260 -10.62 3.75 -5.48
CA ARG A 260 -11.71 3.60 -6.45
C ARG A 260 -11.53 2.47 -7.44
N TRP A 261 -10.46 1.68 -7.40
CA TRP A 261 -10.23 0.65 -8.41
C TRP A 261 -9.72 -0.68 -7.85
N ARG A 262 -10.21 -1.80 -8.38
CA ARG A 262 -9.72 -3.17 -8.11
C ARG A 262 -9.66 -3.98 -9.39
N ILE A 263 -8.73 -4.93 -9.51
CA ILE A 263 -8.51 -5.67 -10.76
C ILE A 263 -9.70 -6.54 -11.17
N ASP A 264 -10.38 -7.14 -10.19
CA ASP A 264 -11.55 -8.01 -10.43
C ASP A 264 -12.84 -7.20 -10.62
N ASP A 265 -12.99 -6.09 -9.89
CA ASP A 265 -14.24 -5.32 -9.87
C ASP A 265 -14.25 -4.15 -10.86
N GLY A 266 -13.09 -3.64 -11.26
CA GLY A 266 -12.95 -2.39 -11.99
C GLY A 266 -13.12 -1.18 -11.08
N TRP A 267 -13.82 -0.16 -11.56
CA TRP A 267 -14.12 1.06 -10.80
C TRP A 267 -15.19 0.79 -9.74
N LEU A 268 -14.87 1.06 -8.48
CA LEU A 268 -15.73 0.81 -7.33
C LEU A 268 -16.79 1.90 -7.18
N SER A 269 -18.02 1.50 -6.88
CA SER A 269 -19.06 2.40 -6.39
C SER A 269 -18.70 3.02 -5.03
N ASP A 270 -19.37 4.09 -4.60
CA ASP A 270 -19.17 4.68 -3.27
C ASP A 270 -19.37 3.66 -2.14
N LYS A 271 -20.36 2.78 -2.29
CA LYS A 271 -20.63 1.73 -1.32
C LYS A 271 -19.45 0.75 -1.22
N GLU A 272 -18.86 0.36 -2.34
CA GLU A 272 -17.71 -0.55 -2.35
C GLU A 272 -16.42 0.14 -1.89
N ALA A 273 -16.22 1.39 -2.28
CA ALA A 273 -15.09 2.21 -1.83
C ALA A 273 -15.13 2.44 -0.30
N SER A 274 -16.32 2.56 0.31
CA SER A 274 -16.44 2.70 1.77
C SER A 274 -15.95 1.48 2.56
N ARG A 275 -15.90 0.31 1.91
CA ARG A 275 -15.36 -0.95 2.46
C ARG A 275 -13.85 -1.07 2.28
N ALA A 276 -13.27 -0.27 1.40
CA ALA A 276 -11.84 -0.32 1.13
C ALA A 276 -11.05 0.21 2.33
N ILE A 277 -9.88 -0.37 2.55
CA ILE A 277 -8.84 0.23 3.38
C ILE A 277 -7.93 0.98 2.42
N GLU A 278 -7.50 2.17 2.80
CA GLU A 278 -6.61 2.95 1.94
C GLU A 278 -5.20 2.37 1.99
N ILE A 279 -4.96 1.35 1.17
CA ILE A 279 -3.66 0.70 0.99
C ILE A 279 -2.78 1.62 0.14
N PHE A 280 -2.09 2.55 0.78
CA PHE A 280 -1.11 3.40 0.11
C PHE A 280 0.14 2.59 -0.28
N HIS A 281 0.72 2.90 -1.43
CA HIS A 281 1.79 2.14 -2.11
C HIS A 281 1.37 0.80 -2.74
N ASP A 282 0.07 0.61 -3.02
CA ASP A 282 -0.41 -0.54 -3.80
C ASP A 282 0.23 -0.55 -5.20
N ARG A 283 1.10 -1.54 -5.46
CA ARG A 283 1.88 -1.61 -6.69
C ARG A 283 1.03 -1.89 -7.91
N LEU A 284 -0.04 -2.66 -7.75
CA LEU A 284 -0.94 -3.01 -8.84
C LEU A 284 -1.77 -1.79 -9.24
N ALA A 285 -2.31 -1.05 -8.27
CA ALA A 285 -3.05 0.18 -8.51
C ALA A 285 -2.17 1.27 -9.16
N ILE A 286 -0.91 1.44 -8.70
CA ILE A 286 0.06 2.35 -9.36
C ILE A 286 0.28 1.94 -10.82
N SER A 287 0.49 0.65 -11.08
CA SER A 287 0.70 0.15 -12.45
C SER A 287 -0.54 0.34 -13.32
N MET A 288 -1.73 0.14 -12.76
CA MET A 288 -3.01 0.39 -13.42
C MET A 288 -3.17 1.87 -13.77
N ARG A 289 -2.94 2.79 -12.83
CA ARG A 289 -2.94 4.24 -13.07
C ARG A 289 -2.05 4.60 -14.25
N LYS A 290 -0.79 4.14 -14.25
CA LYS A 290 0.16 4.40 -15.34
C LYS A 290 -0.37 3.91 -16.69
N ALA A 291 -0.90 2.70 -16.74
CA ALA A 291 -1.41 2.11 -17.96
C ALA A 291 -2.67 2.83 -18.48
N VAL A 292 -3.59 3.20 -17.60
CA VAL A 292 -4.81 3.95 -17.94
C VAL A 292 -4.45 5.35 -18.45
N LEU A 293 -3.58 6.09 -17.74
CA LEU A 293 -3.17 7.44 -18.16
C LEU A 293 -2.42 7.43 -19.49
N ARG A 294 -1.58 6.42 -19.76
CA ARG A 294 -0.93 6.26 -21.09
C ARG A 294 -1.95 6.12 -22.21
N ARG A 295 -3.10 5.50 -21.95
CA ARG A 295 -4.17 5.30 -22.94
C ARG A 295 -5.05 6.54 -23.10
N LEU A 296 -5.43 7.18 -22.00
CA LEU A 296 -6.33 8.34 -22.00
C LEU A 296 -5.62 9.65 -22.38
N HIS A 297 -4.38 9.83 -21.94
CA HIS A 297 -3.63 11.08 -22.05
C HIS A 297 -2.18 10.85 -22.53
N PRO A 298 -1.95 10.26 -23.72
CA PRO A 298 -0.62 9.86 -24.20
C PRO A 298 0.39 11.02 -24.30
N THR A 299 -0.06 12.26 -24.37
CA THR A 299 0.77 13.47 -24.47
C THR A 299 1.28 14.00 -23.11
N LYS A 300 0.98 13.31 -22.00
CA LYS A 300 1.34 13.72 -20.64
C LYS A 300 2.32 12.75 -19.96
N PRO A 301 3.56 12.59 -20.49
CA PRO A 301 4.49 11.55 -20.05
C PRO A 301 4.97 11.68 -18.61
N SER A 302 5.03 12.90 -18.06
CA SER A 302 5.41 13.12 -16.66
C SER A 302 4.46 12.43 -15.68
N PHE A 303 3.23 12.10 -16.10
CA PHE A 303 2.27 11.37 -15.28
C PHE A 303 2.34 9.84 -15.44
N PHE A 304 3.28 9.29 -16.22
CA PHE A 304 3.42 7.83 -16.39
C PHE A 304 4.50 7.19 -15.51
N GLU A 305 5.23 8.02 -14.76
CA GLU A 305 6.31 7.64 -13.85
C GLU A 305 5.83 7.02 -12.56
#